data_AF-Q9KHX5-F1
#
_entry.id   AF-Q9KHX5-F1
#
_cell.length_a   1.000
_cell.length_b   1.000
_cell.length_c   1.000
_cell.angle_alpha   90.00
_cell.angle_beta   90.00
_cell.angle_gamma   90.00
#
_symmetry.space_group_name_H-M   'P 1'
#
loop_
_entity.id
_entity.type
_entity.pdbx_description
1 polymer ?
#
loop_
_entity_poly.entity_id
_entity_poly.type
_entity_poly.pdbx_seq_one_letter_code
_entity_poly.pdbx_strand_id
1 'polypeptide(L)'
;MAVVSFGVNAAPTTPQGQGRVTFNGTVVDAPCSISQKSADQSIDFGQLSKSFLANDGQSKPMNLDIELVNCDITAFKNGNAKTGSVKLAFTGPTVSGHPSELATNGGTGTAIMIQAAGKNVPFDGTEGDANLLKDGDNVLHYTAVGKKSSDGNAQITGGAFSGVATFNLSYQ
;
A
#
# COMPACT_ATOMS: atom_id res chain seq x y z
N MET A 1 -40.30 -60.47 40.21
CA MET A 1 -39.07 -59.84 39.68
C MET A 1 -39.50 -58.76 38.70
N ALA A 2 -39.38 -57.50 39.09
CA ALA A 2 -39.76 -56.37 38.25
C ALA A 2 -38.59 -56.02 37.31
N VAL A 3 -38.82 -56.08 36.01
CA VAL A 3 -37.86 -55.67 34.97
C VAL A 3 -38.11 -54.19 34.65
N VAL A 4 -37.20 -53.34 35.10
CA VAL A 4 -37.15 -51.91 34.74
C VAL A 4 -36.35 -51.81 33.43
N SER A 5 -37.02 -51.38 32.36
CA SER A 5 -36.41 -51.13 31.04
C SER A 5 -35.86 -49.70 31.00
N PHE A 6 -34.55 -49.56 30.82
CA PHE A 6 -33.89 -48.26 30.62
C PHE A 6 -33.93 -47.90 29.13
N GLY A 7 -34.73 -46.89 28.76
CA GLY A 7 -34.73 -46.32 27.41
C GLY A 7 -33.45 -45.51 27.16
N VAL A 8 -32.72 -45.84 26.09
CA VAL A 8 -31.53 -45.10 25.66
C VAL A 8 -31.99 -43.90 24.85
N ASN A 9 -31.98 -42.71 25.46
CA ASN A 9 -32.13 -41.45 24.73
C ASN A 9 -30.82 -41.17 23.97
N ALA A 10 -30.77 -41.51 22.69
CA ALA A 10 -29.73 -41.00 21.80
C ALA A 10 -30.01 -39.51 21.55
N ALA A 11 -29.38 -38.65 22.35
CA ALA A 11 -29.40 -37.21 22.09
C ALA A 11 -28.73 -36.95 20.73
N PRO A 12 -29.39 -36.28 19.77
CA PRO A 12 -28.72 -35.85 18.56
C PRO A 12 -27.61 -34.89 18.97
N THR A 13 -26.37 -35.23 18.65
CA THR A 13 -25.22 -34.33 18.83
C THR A 13 -25.36 -33.19 17.83
N THR A 14 -26.21 -32.21 18.13
CA THR A 14 -26.22 -30.93 17.43
C THR A 14 -24.88 -30.26 17.67
N PRO A 15 -24.09 -29.95 16.63
CA PRO A 15 -22.82 -29.25 16.81
C PRO A 15 -23.09 -27.92 17.53
N GLN A 16 -22.59 -27.76 18.75
CA GLN A 16 -22.86 -26.59 19.61
C GLN A 16 -22.13 -25.31 19.19
N GLY A 17 -21.45 -25.35 18.05
CA GLY A 17 -20.77 -24.23 17.44
C GLY A 17 -19.94 -24.72 16.25
N GLN A 18 -20.12 -24.10 15.10
CA GLN A 18 -19.22 -24.26 13.96
C GLN A 18 -18.63 -22.88 13.65
N GLY A 19 -17.31 -22.81 13.58
CA GLY A 19 -16.57 -21.63 13.17
C GLY A 19 -15.70 -21.96 11.97
N ARG A 20 -15.54 -21.00 11.06
CA ARG A 20 -14.62 -21.12 9.93
C ARG A 20 -13.57 -20.03 10.05
N VAL A 21 -12.30 -20.42 10.05
CA VAL A 21 -11.16 -19.50 9.95
C VAL A 21 -10.56 -19.68 8.56
N THR A 22 -10.30 -18.57 7.87
CA THR A 22 -9.65 -18.58 6.55
C THR A 22 -8.30 -17.90 6.69
N PHE A 23 -7.25 -18.57 6.23
CA PHE A 23 -5.88 -18.06 6.25
C PHE A 23 -5.44 -17.80 4.81
N ASN A 24 -4.93 -16.60 4.55
CA ASN A 24 -4.41 -16.21 3.24
C ASN A 24 -3.00 -15.65 3.41
N GLY A 25 -2.13 -15.91 2.46
CA GLY A 25 -0.77 -15.37 2.42
C GLY A 25 -0.13 -15.65 1.07
N THR A 26 0.86 -14.83 0.72
CA THR A 26 1.65 -14.99 -0.49
C THR A 26 3.11 -15.07 -0.08
N VAL A 27 3.83 -16.05 -0.60
CA VAL A 27 5.29 -16.16 -0.45
C VAL A 27 5.92 -15.73 -1.76
N VAL A 28 6.82 -14.76 -1.71
CA VAL A 28 7.59 -14.27 -2.85
C VAL A 28 9.07 -14.59 -2.63
N ASP A 29 9.82 -14.80 -3.72
CA ASP A 29 11.27 -15.00 -3.68
C ASP A 29 11.99 -13.67 -3.47
N ALA A 30 11.81 -13.09 -2.29
CA ALA A 30 12.39 -11.82 -1.87
C ALA A 30 13.15 -12.00 -0.55
N PRO A 31 14.26 -11.26 -0.32
CA PRO A 31 15.03 -11.36 0.92
C PRO A 31 14.32 -10.75 2.12
N CYS A 32 13.22 -10.03 1.93
CA CYS A 32 12.41 -9.40 2.97
C CYS A 32 10.94 -9.76 2.81
N SER A 33 10.22 -9.84 3.92
CA SER A 33 8.76 -9.90 3.94
C SER A 33 8.18 -8.48 4.00
N ILE A 34 7.05 -8.24 3.35
CA ILE A 34 6.32 -6.96 3.47
C ILE A 34 5.28 -7.11 4.57
N SER A 35 5.23 -6.16 5.52
CA SER A 35 4.17 -6.14 6.54
C SER A 35 2.80 -6.04 5.88
N GLN A 36 1.80 -6.80 6.38
CA GLN A 36 0.43 -6.71 5.87
C GLN A 36 -0.14 -5.29 5.95
N LYS A 37 0.31 -4.52 6.95
CA LYS A 37 -0.05 -3.10 7.13
C LYS A 37 0.52 -2.19 6.04
N SER A 38 1.58 -2.62 5.36
CA SER A 38 2.21 -1.87 4.26
C SER A 38 1.82 -2.41 2.89
N ALA A 39 1.35 -3.66 2.80
CA ALA A 39 0.91 -4.26 1.55
C ALA A 39 -0.38 -3.62 0.99
N ASP A 40 -1.30 -3.23 1.87
CA ASP A 40 -2.53 -2.52 1.50
C ASP A 40 -2.76 -1.35 2.44
N GLN A 41 -2.43 -0.15 1.98
CA GLN A 41 -2.51 1.09 2.74
C GLN A 41 -3.51 2.04 2.10
N SER A 42 -4.46 2.49 2.90
CA SER A 42 -5.38 3.55 2.51
C SER A 42 -5.00 4.84 3.24
N ILE A 43 -4.71 5.89 2.47
CA ILE A 43 -4.40 7.22 2.98
C ILE A 43 -5.62 8.10 2.81
N ASP A 44 -6.19 8.55 3.92
CA ASP A 44 -7.29 9.51 3.94
C ASP A 44 -6.75 10.94 4.05
N PHE A 45 -6.92 11.72 2.99
CA PHE A 45 -6.58 13.15 2.96
C PHE A 45 -7.65 14.02 3.66
N GLY A 46 -8.76 13.43 4.08
CA GLY A 46 -9.89 14.11 4.66
C GLY A 46 -10.53 15.09 3.69
N GLN A 47 -11.02 16.20 4.24
CA GLN A 47 -11.66 17.26 3.44
C GLN A 47 -10.65 18.33 3.07
N LEU A 48 -10.37 18.44 1.77
CA LEU A 48 -9.53 19.51 1.22
C LEU A 48 -10.40 20.67 0.73
N SER A 49 -10.01 21.90 1.09
CA SER A 49 -10.74 23.08 0.65
C SER A 49 -10.53 23.34 -0.83
N LYS A 50 -11.63 23.51 -1.58
CA LYS A 50 -11.61 23.85 -3.01
C LYS A 50 -10.82 25.13 -3.28
N SER A 51 -11.05 26.19 -2.49
CA SER A 51 -10.36 27.48 -2.71
C SER A 51 -8.87 27.37 -2.43
N PHE A 52 -8.47 26.54 -1.47
CA PHE A 52 -7.08 26.29 -1.14
C PHE A 52 -6.36 25.55 -2.27
N LEU A 53 -6.94 24.46 -2.78
CA LEU A 53 -6.38 23.71 -3.91
C LEU A 53 -6.40 24.53 -5.22
N ALA A 54 -7.42 25.36 -5.43
CA ALA A 54 -7.52 26.21 -6.62
C ALA A 54 -6.41 27.27 -6.68
N ASN A 55 -5.88 27.68 -5.52
CA ASN A 55 -4.75 28.61 -5.38
C ASN A 55 -3.41 27.88 -5.23
N ASP A 56 -3.27 26.73 -5.88
CA ASP A 56 -2.07 25.88 -5.89
C ASP A 56 -1.60 25.40 -4.50
N GLY A 57 -2.52 25.39 -3.52
CA GLY A 57 -2.28 24.79 -2.21
C GLY A 57 -2.12 23.27 -2.31
N GLN A 58 -1.27 22.73 -1.44
CA GLN A 58 -1.07 21.28 -1.30
C GLN A 58 -1.59 20.83 0.06
N SER A 59 -2.20 19.64 0.12
CA SER A 59 -2.62 19.04 1.38
C SER A 59 -1.45 18.92 2.35
N LYS A 60 -1.78 18.66 3.63
CA LYS A 60 -0.75 18.21 4.55
C LYS A 60 -0.11 16.92 3.99
N PRO A 61 1.22 16.78 4.10
CA PRO A 61 1.89 15.54 3.73
C PRO A 61 1.44 14.43 4.66
N MET A 62 0.96 13.35 4.06
CA MET A 62 0.54 12.14 4.75
C MET A 62 1.65 11.11 4.64
N ASN A 63 2.02 10.48 5.74
CA ASN A 63 3.08 9.47 5.73
C ASN A 63 2.59 8.20 5.05
N LEU A 64 3.42 7.69 4.13
CA LEU A 64 3.29 6.40 3.48
C LEU A 64 4.54 5.60 3.85
N ASP A 65 4.45 4.82 4.91
CA ASP A 65 5.58 4.04 5.42
C ASP A 65 5.45 2.58 4.96
N ILE A 66 6.47 2.10 4.23
CA ILE A 66 6.56 0.73 3.75
C ILE A 66 7.52 -0.04 4.66
N GLU A 67 6.95 -0.87 5.54
CA GLU A 67 7.67 -1.72 6.48
C GLU A 67 8.04 -3.05 5.83
N LEU A 68 9.35 -3.27 5.71
CA LEU A 68 9.96 -4.53 5.31
C LEU A 68 10.48 -5.23 6.56
N VAL A 69 9.95 -6.41 6.87
CA VAL A 69 10.27 -7.17 8.07
C VAL A 69 10.99 -8.46 7.73
N ASN A 70 11.76 -8.99 8.69
CA ASN A 70 12.52 -10.23 8.54
C ASN A 70 13.43 -10.23 7.30
N CYS A 71 14.14 -9.14 7.04
CA CYS A 71 15.12 -9.08 5.95
C CYS A 71 16.37 -9.89 6.29
N ASP A 72 16.75 -10.83 5.42
CA ASP A 72 18.05 -11.51 5.44
C ASP A 72 18.90 -11.04 4.25
N ILE A 73 19.51 -9.88 4.42
CA ILE A 73 20.35 -9.23 3.41
C ILE A 73 21.72 -9.90 3.34
N THR A 74 22.22 -10.41 4.47
CA THR A 74 23.51 -11.12 4.53
C THR A 74 23.48 -12.38 3.68
N ALA A 75 22.43 -13.21 3.76
CA ALA A 75 22.28 -14.37 2.88
C ALA A 75 22.08 -13.95 1.41
N PHE A 76 21.32 -12.88 1.17
CA PHE A 76 21.06 -12.37 -0.18
C PHE A 76 22.31 -11.87 -0.91
N LYS A 77 23.26 -11.27 -0.18
CA LYS A 77 24.57 -10.85 -0.69
C LYS A 77 25.53 -12.01 -0.93
N ASN A 78 25.37 -13.11 -0.20
CA ASN A 78 26.31 -14.23 -0.19
C ASN A 78 26.14 -15.12 -1.44
N GLY A 79 26.71 -14.66 -2.57
CA GLY A 79 26.78 -15.43 -3.82
C GLY A 79 26.45 -14.65 -5.09
N ASN A 80 26.00 -13.39 -5.00
CA ASN A 80 25.70 -12.55 -6.15
C ASN A 80 26.29 -11.15 -5.98
N ALA A 81 26.56 -10.43 -7.09
CA ALA A 81 27.03 -9.04 -7.12
C ALA A 81 25.96 -8.03 -6.64
N LYS A 82 25.17 -8.41 -5.63
CA LYS A 82 24.03 -7.67 -5.14
C LYS A 82 24.44 -6.73 -4.02
N THR A 83 23.89 -5.53 -4.05
CA THR A 83 24.20 -4.43 -3.12
C THR A 83 23.44 -4.54 -1.79
N GLY A 84 22.40 -5.38 -1.75
CA GLY A 84 21.45 -5.42 -0.63
C GLY A 84 20.64 -4.15 -0.56
N SER A 85 20.23 -3.64 -1.71
CA SER A 85 19.37 -2.47 -1.83
C SER A 85 18.04 -2.85 -2.44
N VAL A 86 17.04 -2.00 -2.27
CA VAL A 86 15.74 -2.15 -2.89
C VAL A 86 15.36 -0.87 -3.60
N LYS A 87 14.86 -1.03 -4.82
CA LYS A 87 14.21 0.05 -5.57
C LYS A 87 12.71 -0.17 -5.60
N LEU A 88 11.98 0.92 -5.57
CA LEU A 88 10.53 0.93 -5.66
C LEU A 88 10.12 1.60 -6.96
N ALA A 89 9.19 0.98 -7.66
CA ALA A 89 8.54 1.55 -8.84
C ALA A 89 7.05 1.64 -8.56
N PHE A 90 6.49 2.84 -8.61
CA PHE A 90 5.05 3.05 -8.50
C PHE A 90 4.43 3.04 -9.90
N THR A 91 3.26 2.43 -10.02
CA THR A 91 2.52 2.32 -11.27
C THR A 91 1.06 2.67 -11.02
N GLY A 92 0.52 3.58 -11.83
CA GLY A 92 -0.87 3.99 -11.78
C GLY A 92 -1.23 4.93 -12.92
N PRO A 93 -2.51 5.33 -13.04
CA PRO A 93 -2.93 6.29 -14.05
C PRO A 93 -2.27 7.65 -13.77
N THR A 94 -1.57 8.21 -14.76
CA THR A 94 -0.85 9.49 -14.62
C THR A 94 -1.60 10.65 -15.27
N VAL A 95 -1.35 11.86 -14.79
CA VAL A 95 -1.76 13.09 -15.48
C VAL A 95 -0.92 13.25 -16.75
N SER A 96 -1.55 13.58 -17.87
CA SER A 96 -0.87 13.72 -19.17
C SER A 96 0.26 14.76 -19.10
N GLY A 97 1.48 14.36 -19.47
CA GLY A 97 2.67 15.20 -19.39
C GLY A 97 3.29 15.34 -17.99
N HIS A 98 2.69 14.74 -16.97
CA HIS A 98 3.11 14.83 -15.57
C HIS A 98 3.17 13.44 -14.91
N PRO A 99 4.21 12.63 -15.18
CA PRO A 99 4.30 11.24 -14.69
C PRO A 99 4.42 11.13 -13.16
N SER A 100 4.85 12.21 -12.48
CA SER A 100 4.89 12.28 -11.01
C SER A 100 3.56 12.69 -10.35
N GLU A 101 2.49 12.79 -11.14
CA GLU A 101 1.15 13.06 -10.66
C GLU A 101 0.23 11.89 -11.00
N LEU A 102 -0.27 11.23 -9.96
CA LEU A 102 -1.30 10.21 -10.07
C LEU A 102 -2.63 10.90 -10.36
N ALA A 103 -3.24 10.53 -11.48
CA ALA A 103 -4.59 10.95 -11.83
C ALA A 103 -5.58 10.35 -10.83
N THR A 104 -6.51 11.20 -10.37
CA THR A 104 -7.57 10.77 -9.45
C THR A 104 -8.89 10.60 -10.19
N ASN A 105 -9.67 9.62 -9.78
CA ASN A 105 -11.06 9.44 -10.17
C ASN A 105 -11.95 10.40 -9.38
N GLY A 106 -13.09 10.80 -9.97
CA GLY A 106 -14.08 11.67 -9.31
C GLY A 106 -14.31 13.01 -10.01
N GLY A 107 -13.52 13.35 -11.04
CA GLY A 107 -13.73 14.57 -11.83
C GLY A 107 -13.49 15.87 -11.06
N THR A 108 -12.75 15.80 -9.96
CA THR A 108 -12.44 16.90 -9.03
C THR A 108 -11.30 17.81 -9.51
N GLY A 109 -10.59 17.43 -10.58
CA GLY A 109 -9.41 18.14 -11.06
C GLY A 109 -8.20 18.03 -10.12
N THR A 110 -8.19 17.04 -9.24
CA THR A 110 -7.11 16.78 -8.27
C THR A 110 -6.13 15.74 -8.77
N ALA A 111 -4.92 15.78 -8.24
CA ALA A 111 -3.89 14.77 -8.43
C ALA A 111 -3.24 14.43 -7.08
N ILE A 112 -2.69 13.23 -6.98
CA ILE A 112 -1.88 12.80 -5.82
C ILE A 112 -0.42 12.75 -6.27
N MET A 113 0.47 13.28 -5.45
CA MET A 113 1.91 13.20 -5.65
C MET A 113 2.54 12.49 -4.46
N ILE A 114 3.48 11.58 -4.74
CA ILE A 114 4.30 10.94 -3.71
C ILE A 114 5.71 11.52 -3.79
N GLN A 115 6.30 11.75 -2.63
CA GLN A 115 7.67 12.20 -2.48
C GLN A 115 8.47 11.23 -1.60
N ALA A 116 9.72 11.02 -1.97
CA ALA A 116 10.68 10.20 -1.23
C ALA A 116 11.97 11.01 -1.09
N ALA A 117 12.44 11.20 0.15
CA ALA A 117 13.68 11.96 0.41
C ALA A 117 13.77 13.33 -0.32
N GLY A 118 12.63 14.01 -0.50
CA GLY A 118 12.55 15.31 -1.19
C GLY A 118 12.49 15.25 -2.73
N LYS A 119 12.45 14.06 -3.33
CA LYS A 119 12.24 13.87 -4.77
C LYS A 119 10.83 13.37 -5.04
N ASN A 120 10.24 13.82 -6.16
CA ASN A 120 8.94 13.34 -6.60
C ASN A 120 9.07 11.94 -7.22
N VAL A 121 8.16 11.05 -6.85
CA VAL A 121 8.13 9.67 -7.35
C VAL A 121 7.20 9.60 -8.56
N PRO A 122 7.66 9.10 -9.72
CA PRO A 122 6.81 8.87 -10.88
C PRO A 122 5.92 7.64 -10.68
N PHE A 123 4.75 7.65 -11.32
CA PHE A 123 3.79 6.55 -11.32
C PHE A 123 3.75 5.80 -12.67
N ASP A 124 4.77 5.95 -13.51
CA ASP A 124 4.90 5.32 -14.83
C ASP A 124 5.63 3.97 -14.78
N GLY A 125 5.98 3.48 -13.58
CA GLY A 125 6.76 2.26 -13.38
C GLY A 125 8.28 2.47 -13.41
N THR A 126 8.77 3.71 -13.50
CA THR A 126 10.20 3.99 -13.37
C THR A 126 10.68 3.66 -11.96
N GLU A 127 11.78 2.90 -11.87
CA GLU A 127 12.43 2.61 -10.59
C GLU A 127 12.97 3.90 -9.96
N GLY A 128 12.62 4.12 -8.69
CA GLY A 128 13.20 5.20 -7.88
C GLY A 128 14.65 4.93 -7.44
N ASP A 129 15.12 5.75 -6.52
CA ASP A 129 16.45 5.59 -5.93
C ASP A 129 16.57 4.27 -5.15
N ALA A 130 17.78 3.71 -5.13
CA ALA A 130 18.08 2.50 -4.37
C ALA A 130 18.18 2.82 -2.88
N ASN A 131 17.37 2.11 -2.07
CA ASN A 131 17.39 2.20 -0.62
C ASN A 131 18.20 1.05 -0.06
N LEU A 132 19.25 1.36 0.70
CA LEU A 132 20.09 0.34 1.31
C LEU A 132 19.32 -0.34 2.45
N LEU A 133 19.30 -1.67 2.44
CA LEU A 133 18.66 -2.47 3.46
C LEU A 133 19.69 -3.02 4.46
N LYS A 134 19.25 -3.17 5.71
CA LYS A 134 19.96 -3.89 6.77
C LYS A 134 19.24 -5.19 7.10
N ASP A 135 19.93 -6.10 7.79
CA ASP A 135 19.30 -7.29 8.34
C ASP A 135 18.25 -6.91 9.40
N GLY A 136 17.16 -7.67 9.44
CA GLY A 136 16.00 -7.42 10.29
C GLY A 136 14.98 -6.47 9.66
N ASP A 137 14.53 -5.46 10.40
CA ASP A 137 13.42 -4.61 9.98
C ASP A 137 13.90 -3.30 9.36
N ASN A 138 13.29 -2.93 8.24
CA ASN A 138 13.56 -1.72 7.48
C ASN A 138 12.25 -0.98 7.22
N VAL A 139 12.30 0.35 7.24
CA VAL A 139 11.15 1.19 6.93
C VAL A 139 11.56 2.17 5.86
N LEU A 140 10.78 2.20 4.78
CA LEU A 140 10.95 3.16 3.70
C LEU A 140 9.89 4.24 3.85
N HIS A 141 10.35 5.48 4.01
CA HIS A 141 9.50 6.63 4.30
C HIS A 141 9.16 7.39 3.02
N TYR A 142 7.87 7.48 2.73
CA TYR A 142 7.32 8.29 1.65
C TYR A 142 6.29 9.27 2.22
N THR A 143 6.06 10.37 1.51
CA THR A 143 5.00 11.32 1.84
C THR A 143 4.10 11.55 0.66
N ALA A 144 2.80 11.40 0.85
CA ALA A 144 1.78 11.66 -0.16
C ALA A 144 1.13 13.02 0.09
N VAL A 145 0.90 13.78 -0.98
CA VAL A 145 0.19 15.06 -0.96
C VAL A 145 -0.89 15.08 -2.04
N GLY A 146 -2.07 15.59 -1.70
CA GLY A 146 -3.12 15.92 -2.64
C GLY A 146 -2.99 17.37 -3.11
N LYS A 147 -3.03 17.59 -4.42
CA LYS A 147 -2.92 18.92 -5.04
C LYS A 147 -3.89 19.06 -6.22
N LYS A 148 -3.98 20.27 -6.78
CA LYS A 148 -4.58 20.48 -8.09
C LYS A 148 -3.76 19.77 -9.17
N SER A 149 -4.43 19.08 -10.09
CA SER A 149 -3.78 18.45 -11.24
C SER A 149 -3.11 19.52 -12.11
N SER A 150 -1.93 19.19 -12.63
CA SER A 150 -1.20 20.06 -13.56
C SER A 150 -1.71 19.99 -15.02
N ASP A 151 -2.78 19.22 -15.28
CA ASP A 151 -3.48 19.28 -16.57
C ASP A 151 -3.95 20.72 -16.85
N GLY A 152 -3.66 21.24 -18.04
CA GLY A 152 -4.03 22.60 -18.46
C GLY A 152 -5.53 22.89 -18.39
N ASN A 153 -6.38 21.85 -18.41
CA ASN A 153 -7.84 21.97 -18.27
C ASN A 153 -8.33 21.65 -16.86
N ALA A 154 -7.46 21.36 -15.90
CA ALA A 154 -7.85 21.01 -14.54
C ALA A 154 -8.52 22.19 -13.83
N GLN A 155 -9.77 21.97 -13.43
CA GLN A 155 -10.54 22.89 -12.58
C GLN A 155 -10.94 22.16 -11.32
N ILE A 156 -10.67 22.77 -10.16
CA ILE A 156 -11.08 22.18 -8.88
C ILE A 156 -12.59 22.24 -8.75
N THR A 157 -13.22 21.08 -8.66
CA THR A 157 -14.66 20.92 -8.39
C THR A 157 -14.86 20.26 -7.03
N GLY A 158 -16.02 20.52 -6.42
CA GLY A 158 -16.37 19.86 -5.16
C GLY A 158 -16.80 18.43 -5.42
N GLY A 159 -16.24 17.48 -4.70
CA GLY A 159 -16.54 16.06 -4.84
C GLY A 159 -15.55 15.18 -4.09
N ALA A 160 -15.85 13.89 -4.00
CA ALA A 160 -14.89 12.90 -3.53
C ALA A 160 -13.91 12.58 -4.65
N PHE A 161 -12.65 12.34 -4.30
CA PHE A 161 -11.64 11.85 -5.21
C PHE A 161 -11.03 10.56 -4.66
N SER A 162 -10.57 9.69 -5.57
CA SER A 162 -9.85 8.46 -5.19
C SER A 162 -8.76 8.16 -6.22
N GLY A 163 -7.65 7.59 -5.78
CA GLY A 163 -6.57 7.17 -6.66
C GLY A 163 -6.00 5.86 -6.17
N VAL A 164 -5.64 4.98 -7.09
CA VAL A 164 -4.99 3.70 -6.78
C VAL A 164 -3.67 3.66 -7.54
N ALA A 165 -2.60 3.41 -6.79
CA ALA A 165 -1.28 3.13 -7.32
C ALA A 165 -0.81 1.79 -6.75
N THR A 166 -0.12 1.02 -7.56
CA THR A 166 0.56 -0.20 -7.14
C THR A 166 2.05 0.10 -7.06
N PHE A 167 2.74 -0.44 -6.07
CA PHE A 167 4.20 -0.37 -6.01
C PHE A 167 4.81 -1.75 -6.19
N ASN A 168 5.92 -1.82 -6.92
CA ASN A 168 6.72 -3.01 -7.11
C ASN A 168 8.08 -2.82 -6.44
N LEU A 169 8.57 -3.87 -5.79
CA LEU A 169 9.87 -3.89 -5.10
C LEU A 169 10.87 -4.71 -5.92
N SER A 170 12.03 -4.12 -6.21
CA SER A 170 13.11 -4.70 -7.00
C SER A 170 14.38 -4.75 -6.14
N TYR A 171 14.78 -5.97 -5.73
CA TYR A 171 15.92 -6.18 -4.84
C TYR A 171 17.21 -6.37 -5.64
N GLN A 172 18.23 -5.59 -5.30
CA GLN A 172 19.51 -5.47 -6.01
C GLN A 172 20.71 -5.70 -5.13
#